data_AF-A0A1G0A868-F1
#
_entry.id   AF-A0A1G0A868-F1
#
_cell.length_a   1.000
_cell.length_b   1.000
_cell.length_c   1.000
_cell.angle_alpha   90.00
_cell.angle_beta   90.00
_cell.angle_gamma   90.00
#
_symmetry.space_group_name_H-M   'P 1'
#
loop_
_entity.id
_entity.type
_entity.pdbx_description
1 polymer ?
#
loop_
_entity_poly.entity_id
_entity_poly.type
_entity_poly.pdbx_seq_one_letter_code
_entity_poly.pdbx_strand_id
1 'polypeptide(L)'
;MGTSKETIEFLQDALELVPEVSFRPMMGEYCVYSAGQVFGLVCDDVLFLKTAPETLHLFRDQKTRAYPGSRNTCQANAEWLEAPRETGRGGPFHP
;
A
#
# COMPACT_ATOMS: atom_id res chain seq x y z
N MET A 1 7.88 5.70 -16.69
CA MET A 1 8.30 6.75 -15.75
C MET A 1 8.58 6.08 -14.42
N GLY A 2 9.58 6.51 -13.68
CA GLY A 2 9.89 5.93 -12.37
C GLY A 2 9.11 6.64 -11.27
N THR A 3 8.83 5.95 -10.17
CA THR A 3 8.17 6.54 -9.00
C THR A 3 9.00 7.72 -8.48
N SER A 4 8.35 8.86 -8.28
CA SER A 4 8.98 10.08 -7.79
C SER A 4 9.31 9.98 -6.30
N LYS A 5 10.37 10.67 -5.86
CA LYS A 5 10.72 10.73 -4.42
C LYS A 5 9.60 11.30 -3.57
N GLU A 6 8.92 12.33 -4.09
CA GLU A 6 7.78 12.97 -3.43
C GLU A 6 6.66 11.97 -3.10
N THR A 7 6.36 11.06 -4.03
CA THR A 7 5.40 9.97 -3.79
C THR A 7 5.84 9.05 -2.66
N ILE A 8 7.13 8.73 -2.58
CA ILE A 8 7.66 7.88 -1.50
C ILE A 8 7.63 8.60 -0.16
N GLU A 9 7.89 9.90 -0.12
CA GLU A 9 7.75 10.72 1.09
C GLU A 9 6.29 10.80 1.53
N PHE A 10 5.36 11.03 0.59
CA PHE A 10 3.92 11.02 0.85
C PHE A 10 3.43 9.65 1.38
N LEU A 11 3.87 8.55 0.76
CA LEU A 11 3.50 7.21 1.21
C LEU A 11 4.10 6.87 2.58
N GLN A 12 5.30 7.36 2.89
CA GLN A 12 5.89 7.20 4.22
C GLN A 12 5.07 7.91 5.29
N ASP A 13 4.61 9.13 5.01
CA ASP A 13 3.74 9.89 5.91
C ASP A 13 2.38 9.19 6.09
N ALA A 14 1.74 8.81 4.98
CA ALA A 14 0.46 8.10 5.00
C ALA A 14 0.51 6.75 5.74
N LEU A 15 1.68 6.10 5.76
CA LEU A 15 1.91 4.82 6.42
C LEU A 15 2.63 4.96 7.77
N GLU A 16 2.75 6.16 8.36
CA GLU A 16 3.48 6.34 9.64
C GLU A 16 2.89 5.49 10.78
N LEU A 17 1.58 5.25 10.74
CA LEU A 17 0.85 4.47 11.72
C LEU A 17 1.09 2.95 11.58
N VAL A 18 1.69 2.51 10.48
CA VAL A 18 2.01 1.10 10.24
C VAL A 18 3.31 0.76 10.96
N PRO A 19 3.30 -0.24 11.87
CA PRO A 19 4.50 -0.60 12.61
C PRO A 19 5.61 -1.10 11.66
N GLU A 20 6.81 -0.59 11.89
CA GLU A 20 8.04 -1.02 11.21
C GLU A 20 7.95 -0.92 9.67
N VAL A 21 7.25 0.09 9.14
CA VAL A 21 7.17 0.32 7.71
C VAL A 21 8.52 0.79 7.14
N SER A 22 8.90 0.28 5.97
CA SER A 22 10.14 0.67 5.28
C SER A 22 10.02 0.51 3.77
N PHE A 23 10.49 1.51 3.03
CA PHE A 23 10.48 1.52 1.57
C PHE A 23 11.89 1.21 1.06
N ARG A 24 12.02 0.15 0.26
CA ARG A 24 13.30 -0.27 -0.31
C ARG A 24 13.24 -0.23 -1.83
N PRO A 25 14.15 0.48 -2.50
CA PRO A 25 14.19 0.49 -3.97
C PRO A 25 14.63 -0.89 -4.49
N MET A 26 13.96 -1.38 -5.53
CA MET A 26 14.25 -2.65 -6.19
C MET A 26 14.02 -2.51 -7.70
N MET A 27 15.11 -2.52 -8.48
CA MET A 27 15.09 -2.55 -9.96
C MET A 27 14.30 -1.42 -10.67
N GLY A 28 14.12 -0.25 -10.05
CA GLY A 28 13.44 0.90 -10.66
C GLY A 28 12.15 1.31 -9.93
N GLU A 29 11.62 0.41 -9.10
CA GLU A 29 10.43 0.60 -8.28
C GLU A 29 10.77 0.48 -6.78
N TYR A 30 9.76 0.61 -5.91
CA TYR A 30 9.93 0.50 -4.46
C TYR A 30 9.11 -0.66 -3.89
N CYS A 31 9.69 -1.41 -2.97
CA CYS A 31 8.99 -2.43 -2.18
C CYS A 31 8.71 -1.87 -0.79
N VAL A 32 7.48 -2.11 -0.29
CA VAL A 32 7.02 -1.71 1.03
C VAL A 32 7.12 -2.91 1.96
N TYR A 33 7.93 -2.77 3.00
CA TYR A 33 8.12 -3.75 4.06
C TYR A 33 7.40 -3.29 5.32
N SER A 34 6.86 -4.22 6.08
CA SER A 34 6.40 -4.02 7.46
C SER A 34 6.86 -5.21 8.29
N ALA A 35 7.48 -4.96 9.46
CA ALA A 35 8.03 -5.98 10.35
C ALA A 35 8.93 -7.02 9.64
N GLY A 36 9.72 -6.57 8.65
CA GLY A 36 10.61 -7.43 7.86
C GLY A 36 9.93 -8.26 6.76
N GLN A 37 8.62 -8.14 6.56
CA GLN A 37 7.88 -8.83 5.49
C GLN A 37 7.43 -7.85 4.40
N VAL A 38 7.43 -8.30 3.15
CA VAL A 38 6.88 -7.52 2.03
C VAL A 38 5.36 -7.45 2.16
N PHE A 39 4.86 -6.24 2.38
CA PHE A 39 3.44 -5.94 2.50
C PHE A 39 2.88 -5.32 1.20
N GLY A 40 3.72 -4.65 0.42
CA GLY A 40 3.32 -4.03 -0.85
C GLY A 40 4.49 -3.63 -1.74
N LEU A 41 4.18 -2.98 -2.85
CA LEU A 41 5.13 -2.37 -3.77
C LEU A 41 4.55 -1.06 -4.33
N VAL A 42 5.40 -0.18 -4.83
CA VAL A 42 5.03 1.08 -5.46
C VAL A 42 5.54 1.03 -6.89
N CYS A 43 4.63 1.16 -7.85
CA CYS A 43 4.93 1.15 -9.28
C CYS A 43 4.13 2.26 -9.96
N ASP A 44 4.80 3.05 -10.81
CA ASP A 44 4.20 4.19 -11.50
C ASP A 44 3.46 5.16 -10.55
N ASP A 45 4.08 5.48 -9.41
CA ASP A 45 3.51 6.32 -8.35
C ASP A 45 2.23 5.75 -7.68
N VAL A 46 1.92 4.48 -7.92
CA VAL A 46 0.78 3.77 -7.33
C VAL A 46 1.24 2.74 -6.31
N LEU A 47 0.68 2.79 -5.10
CA LEU A 47 0.87 1.77 -4.08
C LEU A 47 -0.01 0.54 -4.36
N PHE A 48 0.62 -0.63 -4.47
CA PHE A 48 -0.02 -1.93 -4.54
C PHE A 48 0.22 -2.71 -3.25
N LEU A 49 -0.86 -3.14 -2.61
CA LEU A 49 -0.80 -3.95 -1.40
C LEU A 49 -1.08 -5.40 -1.71
N LYS A 50 -0.41 -6.30 -0.98
CA LYS A 50 -0.68 -7.72 -1.05
C LYS A 50 -2.09 -8.00 -0.50
N THR A 51 -2.90 -8.70 -1.28
CA THR A 51 -4.29 -9.01 -0.90
C THR A 51 -4.47 -10.47 -0.53
N ALA A 52 -5.36 -10.70 0.43
CA ALA A 52 -5.93 -12.01 0.74
C ALA A 52 -7.37 -12.08 0.21
N PRO A 53 -7.92 -13.28 -0.05
CA PRO A 53 -9.30 -13.44 -0.51
C PRO A 53 -10.30 -12.75 0.42
N GLU A 54 -10.00 -12.76 1.73
CA GLU A 54 -10.81 -12.16 2.78
C GLU A 54 -10.75 -10.63 2.77
N THR A 55 -9.69 -10.02 2.26
CA THR A 55 -9.50 -8.55 2.25
C THR A 55 -9.83 -7.94 0.89
N LEU A 56 -9.94 -8.74 -0.18
CA LEU A 56 -10.11 -8.28 -1.56
C LEU A 56 -11.34 -7.37 -1.72
N HIS A 57 -12.42 -7.63 -0.97
CA HIS A 57 -13.65 -6.84 -1.02
C HIS A 57 -13.50 -5.40 -0.51
N LEU A 58 -12.43 -5.10 0.23
CA LEU A 58 -12.12 -3.73 0.70
C LEU A 58 -11.49 -2.88 -0.39
N PHE A 59 -10.90 -3.51 -1.41
CA PHE A 59 -10.24 -2.81 -2.51
C PHE A 59 -11.26 -2.37 -3.54
N ARG A 60 -11.20 -1.11 -3.96
CA ARG A 60 -12.04 -0.55 -5.01
C ARG A 60 -11.66 -1.14 -6.37
N ASP A 61 -10.36 -1.25 -6.62
CA ASP A 61 -9.84 -1.95 -7.79
C ASP A 61 -9.41 -3.37 -7.40
N GLN A 62 -10.22 -4.34 -7.81
CA GLN A 62 -9.96 -5.77 -7.56
C GLN A 62 -8.99 -6.37 -8.59
N LYS A 63 -8.25 -5.57 -9.38
CA LYS A 63 -7.22 -6.15 -10.25
C LYS A 63 -6.10 -6.66 -9.36
N THR A 64 -5.90 -7.97 -9.39
CA THR A 64 -5.01 -8.67 -8.47
C THR A 64 -3.56 -8.76 -8.94
N ARG A 65 -3.12 -7.92 -9.89
CA ARG A 65 -1.76 -8.01 -10.44
C ARG A 65 -1.18 -6.63 -10.74
N ALA A 66 -0.12 -6.26 -10.00
CA ALA A 66 0.72 -5.11 -10.35
C ALA A 66 1.46 -5.30 -11.69
N TYR A 67 1.84 -6.54 -12.03
CA TYR A 67 2.46 -6.92 -13.31
C TYR A 67 2.20 -8.41 -13.62
N PRO A 68 2.28 -8.86 -14.89
CA PRO A 68 2.13 -10.26 -15.26
C PRO A 68 3.14 -11.15 -14.51
N GLY A 69 2.63 -12.03 -13.63
CA GLY A 69 3.44 -12.90 -12.77
C GLY A 69 3.50 -12.48 -11.30
N SER A 70 3.00 -11.29 -10.94
CA SER A 70 2.91 -10.87 -9.54
C SER A 70 1.87 -11.69 -8.77
N ARG A 71 2.13 -11.89 -7.48
CA ARG A 71 1.17 -12.46 -6.50
C ARG A 71 0.01 -11.49 -6.31
N ASN A 72 -1.12 -12.01 -5.81
CA ASN A 72 -2.35 -11.26 -5.54
C ASN A 72 -2.04 -9.91 -4.86
N THR A 73 -2.08 -8.84 -5.65
CA THR A 73 -1.77 -7.47 -5.26
C THR A 73 -2.81 -6.55 -5.87
N CYS A 74 -3.38 -5.66 -5.07
CA CYS A 74 -4.38 -4.69 -5.54
C CYS A 74 -3.89 -3.28 -5.25
N GLN A 75 -4.31 -2.34 -6.10
CA GLN A 75 -4.03 -0.92 -5.90
C GLN A 75 -4.70 -0.44 -4.62
N ALA A 76 -3.94 0.18 -3.72
CA ALA A 76 -4.49 0.82 -2.53
C ALA A 76 -5.50 1.89 -2.93
N ASN A 77 -6.62 1.97 -2.22
CA ASN A 77 -7.61 3.00 -2.48
C ASN A 77 -7.01 4.37 -2.10
N ALA A 78 -7.14 5.37 -2.97
CA ALA A 78 -6.61 6.72 -2.71
C ALA A 78 -7.14 7.30 -1.38
N GLU A 79 -8.41 7.02 -1.06
CA GLU A 79 -9.06 7.42 0.19
C GLU A 79 -8.36 6.90 1.46
N TRP A 80 -7.57 5.83 1.39
CA TRP A 80 -6.81 5.33 2.53
C TRP A 80 -5.53 6.14 2.78
N LEU A 81 -5.00 6.76 1.73
CA LEU A 81 -3.78 7.56 1.76
C LEU A 81 -4.10 9.04 2.03
N GLU A 82 -5.29 9.48 1.60
CA GLU A 82 -5.83 10.80 1.85
C GLU A 82 -6.52 10.83 3.22
N ALA A 83 -5.75 10.95 4.31
CA ALA A 83 -6.35 11.03 5.64
C ALA A 83 -7.24 12.28 5.78
N PRO A 84 -8.50 12.17 6.22
CA PRO A 84 -9.07 13.20 7.07
C PRO A 84 -8.38 13.05 8.42
N ARG A 85 -7.48 13.97 8.76
CA ARG A 85 -6.80 14.09 10.07
C ARG A 85 -7.73 14.29 11.29
N GLU A 86 -9.00 13.89 11.17
CA GLU A 86 -10.04 14.06 12.16
C GLU A 86 -11.20 13.08 11.90
N THR A 87 -11.16 11.92 12.58
CA THR A 87 -12.30 11.38 13.35
C THR A 87 -11.94 10.00 13.87
N GLY A 88 -11.78 9.90 15.19
CA GLY A 88 -11.84 8.62 15.88
C GLY A 88 -13.21 7.96 15.71
N ARG A 89 -13.22 6.64 15.91
CA ARG A 89 -14.37 5.73 16.02
C ARG A 89 -14.60 4.85 14.78
N GLY A 90 -14.06 3.63 14.88
CA GLY A 90 -14.69 2.44 14.31
C GLY A 90 -14.17 1.98 12.96
N GLY A 91 -12.89 1.61 12.87
CA GLY A 91 -12.52 0.55 11.92
C GLY A 91 -13.17 -0.77 12.36
N PRO A 92 -13.60 -1.67 11.45
CA PRO A 92 -14.32 -2.91 11.79
C PRO A 92 -13.45 -3.98 12.49
N PHE A 93 -12.27 -3.61 12.98
CA PHE A 93 -11.43 -4.47 13.81
C PHE A 93 -11.79 -4.29 15.29
N HIS A 94 -12.78 -5.05 15.74
CA HIS A 94 -12.81 -5.52 17.14
C HIS A 94 -13.29 -6.99 17.12
N PRO A 95 -12.71 -7.88 17.97
CA PRO A 95 -12.84 -9.35 17.94
C PRO A 95 -14.25 -9.91 17.90
#